data_AF-A0A8S2MM62-F1
#
_entry.id   AF-A0A8S2MM62-F1
#
_cell.length_a   1.000
_cell.length_b   1.000
_cell.length_c   1.000
_cell.angle_alpha   90.00
_cell.angle_beta   90.00
_cell.angle_gamma   90.00
#
_symmetry.space_group_name_H-M   'P 1'
#
loop_
_entity.id
_entity.type
_entity.pdbx_description
1 polymer ?
#
loop_
_entity_poly.entity_id
_entity_poly.type
_entity_poly.pdbx_seq_one_letter_code
_entity_poly.pdbx_strand_id
1 'polypeptide(L)'
;MVNDDETLAPTHVKVPSPESQLKSSSSSYSWNFGKLPRVRAEQLLIDELMGTFLIRESEHYPGDLTLSIKDDAKIQHYRVKLDSIRHTYTVDDEIFFPDLRLLVEHYELDADGLCCRLEKALNNKQDTVDSIKIGGTVQQQQTSPVVVIPSQTSSTIDCRELYLGKLIGSGEFAEVYEGTYRKVRVAIKVLKEATSAALFRHEADIMSSLKHRNLVHFLGVAQKPDNVIYIVTEFMAKGSLLHYLTTRGRSVISQKDLLGFATDTCEGLTYLEENHIVHRDVAASNVLIADDNTAKVADFGLAKFVETTGKENGNKDSNGNMIIAEKIKCRTKWTAPEALESKRYTHKSDMWSYGILLWEIFSYGRCPYPRI
;
A
#
# COMPACT_ATOMS: atom_id res chain seq x y z
N MET A 1 -2.70 48.33 -67.33
CA MET A 1 -1.59 47.79 -66.50
C MET A 1 -2.24 47.05 -65.34
N VAL A 2 -1.79 45.80 -65.20
CA VAL A 2 -2.14 44.73 -64.25
C VAL A 2 -2.44 45.23 -62.82
N ASN A 3 -3.53 44.74 -62.21
CA ASN A 3 -3.49 43.84 -61.04
C ASN A 3 -4.90 43.57 -60.52
N ASP A 4 -5.24 42.28 -60.48
CA ASP A 4 -6.35 41.68 -59.75
C ASP A 4 -6.12 41.82 -58.25
N ASP A 5 -7.15 42.20 -57.49
CA ASP A 5 -7.23 41.90 -56.05
C ASP A 5 -8.70 41.73 -55.65
N GLU A 6 -9.10 40.46 -55.51
CA GLU A 6 -10.42 40.04 -55.03
C GLU A 6 -10.56 40.37 -53.53
N THR A 7 -11.51 41.24 -53.21
CA THR A 7 -11.91 41.54 -51.82
C THR A 7 -12.89 40.46 -51.32
N LEU A 8 -12.37 39.46 -50.62
CA LEU A 8 -13.15 38.43 -49.92
C LEU A 8 -13.92 39.00 -48.72
N ALA A 9 -15.24 38.82 -48.73
CA ALA A 9 -16.14 39.08 -47.60
C ALA A 9 -15.86 38.12 -46.42
N PRO A 10 -16.04 38.55 -45.16
CA PRO A 10 -15.77 37.72 -44.00
C PRO A 10 -16.81 36.60 -43.90
N THR A 11 -16.37 35.37 -44.10
CA THR A 11 -17.15 34.18 -43.82
C THR A 11 -17.41 34.10 -42.31
N HIS A 12 -18.69 34.12 -41.93
CA HIS A 12 -19.14 33.84 -40.57
C HIS A 12 -18.77 32.39 -40.20
N VAL A 13 -17.58 32.20 -39.63
CA VAL A 13 -17.22 30.98 -38.93
C VAL A 13 -18.06 30.94 -37.66
N LYS A 14 -19.00 30.00 -37.57
CA LYS A 14 -19.67 29.65 -36.32
C LYS A 14 -18.60 29.33 -35.28
N VAL A 15 -18.42 30.21 -34.30
CA VAL A 15 -17.58 29.94 -33.13
C VAL A 15 -18.29 28.85 -32.32
N PRO A 16 -17.66 27.67 -32.13
CA PRO A 16 -18.26 26.60 -31.35
C PRO A 16 -18.32 27.01 -29.87
N SER A 17 -19.42 26.68 -29.19
CA SER A 17 -19.62 26.94 -27.76
C SER A 17 -18.48 26.37 -26.89
N PRO A 18 -18.22 26.92 -25.69
CA PRO A 18 -17.13 26.47 -24.81
C PRO A 18 -17.18 24.97 -24.46
N GLU A 19 -18.36 24.37 -24.44
CA GLU A 19 -18.54 22.92 -24.20
C GLU A 19 -18.10 22.02 -25.36
N SER A 20 -17.98 22.57 -26.57
CA SER A 20 -17.55 21.82 -27.77
C SER A 20 -16.03 21.87 -28.00
N GLN A 21 -15.28 22.72 -27.31
CA GLN A 21 -13.82 22.75 -27.37
C GLN A 21 -13.14 21.86 -26.30
N LEU A 22 -13.89 21.36 -25.31
CA LEU A 22 -13.37 20.44 -24.29
C LEU A 22 -13.37 18.95 -24.73
N LYS A 23 -13.76 18.65 -25.98
CA LYS A 23 -13.87 17.27 -26.49
C LYS A 23 -12.94 16.92 -27.64
N SER A 24 -11.97 17.76 -28.01
CA SER A 24 -11.17 17.53 -29.25
C SER A 24 -9.65 17.50 -29.10
N SER A 25 -9.07 17.19 -27.93
CA SER A 25 -7.61 16.92 -27.85
C SER A 25 -7.17 15.79 -26.91
N SER A 26 -8.09 15.02 -26.33
CA SER A 26 -7.74 13.94 -25.39
C SER A 26 -7.47 12.57 -26.02
N SER A 27 -7.29 12.47 -27.35
CA SER A 27 -7.23 11.16 -28.03
C SER A 27 -6.25 11.11 -29.20
N SER A 28 -4.98 11.45 -28.98
CA SER A 28 -3.95 11.26 -30.03
C SER A 28 -2.56 10.83 -29.56
N TYR A 29 -2.37 10.50 -28.28
CA TYR A 29 -1.10 9.97 -27.78
C TYR A 29 -1.24 8.50 -27.39
N SER A 30 -0.31 7.66 -27.87
CA SER A 30 -0.38 6.22 -27.71
C SER A 30 -0.34 5.75 -26.26
N TRP A 31 0.27 6.55 -25.37
CA TRP A 31 0.34 6.33 -23.93
C TRP A 31 -0.89 6.78 -23.13
N ASN A 32 -1.88 7.46 -23.74
CA ASN A 32 -3.08 7.89 -23.01
C ASN A 32 -4.20 6.85 -23.11
N PHE A 33 -4.51 6.20 -21.99
CA PHE A 33 -5.49 5.12 -21.89
C PHE A 33 -6.84 5.57 -21.30
N GLY A 34 -7.01 6.87 -21.00
CA GLY A 34 -8.25 7.40 -20.44
C GLY A 34 -8.69 6.66 -19.16
N LYS A 35 -9.96 6.24 -19.10
CA LYS A 35 -10.52 5.46 -17.98
C LYS A 35 -10.00 4.02 -17.96
N LEU A 36 -8.75 3.84 -17.53
CA LEU A 36 -8.13 2.55 -17.30
C LEU A 36 -7.98 2.30 -15.79
N PRO A 37 -8.59 1.24 -15.22
CA PRO A 37 -8.39 0.88 -13.82
C PRO A 37 -6.94 0.51 -13.53
N ARG A 38 -6.47 0.80 -12.30
CA ARG A 38 -5.10 0.52 -11.85
C ARG A 38 -4.69 -0.92 -12.12
N VAL A 39 -5.55 -1.86 -11.73
CA VAL A 39 -5.29 -3.30 -11.89
C VAL A 39 -5.04 -3.68 -13.35
N ARG A 40 -5.78 -3.05 -14.28
CA ARG A 40 -5.61 -3.30 -15.71
C ARG A 40 -4.34 -2.65 -16.26
N ALA A 41 -3.96 -1.48 -15.74
CA ALA A 41 -2.66 -0.87 -16.07
C ALA A 41 -1.49 -1.72 -15.59
N GLU A 42 -1.56 -2.30 -14.38
CA GLU A 42 -0.55 -3.21 -13.85
C GLU A 42 -0.42 -4.48 -14.71
N GLN A 43 -1.54 -5.09 -15.11
CA GLN A 43 -1.55 -6.25 -16.02
C GLN A 43 -0.94 -5.94 -17.39
N LEU A 44 -1.15 -4.74 -17.92
CA LEU A 44 -0.62 -4.32 -19.21
C LEU A 44 0.89 -4.03 -19.17
N LEU A 45 1.45 -3.72 -17.99
CA LEU A 45 2.86 -3.36 -17.81
C LEU A 45 3.71 -4.47 -17.20
N ILE A 46 3.11 -5.55 -16.67
CA ILE A 46 3.83 -6.55 -15.87
C ILE A 46 4.95 -7.25 -16.65
N ASP A 47 4.70 -7.59 -17.91
CA ASP A 47 5.62 -8.30 -18.82
C ASP A 47 6.42 -7.34 -19.73
N GLU A 48 6.28 -6.03 -19.55
CA GLU A 48 7.01 -5.03 -20.33
C GLU A 48 8.39 -4.73 -19.73
N LEU A 49 9.24 -4.09 -20.53
CA LEU A 49 10.58 -3.67 -20.11
C LEU A 49 10.51 -2.52 -19.10
N MET A 50 11.54 -2.40 -18.25
CA MET A 50 11.74 -1.24 -17.38
C MET A 50 11.66 0.05 -18.18
N GLY A 51 11.06 1.08 -17.60
CA GLY A 51 10.82 2.37 -18.27
C GLY A 51 9.59 2.37 -19.18
N THR A 52 8.89 1.24 -19.35
CA THR A 52 7.63 1.20 -20.11
C THR A 52 6.51 1.83 -19.29
N PHE A 53 5.74 2.76 -19.88
CA PHE A 53 4.74 3.55 -19.15
C PHE A 53 3.44 3.78 -19.91
N LEU A 54 2.41 4.19 -19.16
CA LEU A 54 1.12 4.70 -19.67
C LEU A 54 0.54 5.74 -18.72
N ILE A 55 -0.36 6.60 -19.22
CA ILE A 55 -1.11 7.58 -18.43
C ILE A 55 -2.61 7.25 -18.53
N ARG A 56 -3.29 7.31 -17.37
CA ARG A 56 -4.71 7.00 -17.19
C ARG A 56 -5.39 8.02 -16.29
N GLU A 57 -6.72 8.09 -16.32
CA GLU A 57 -7.50 8.86 -15.34
C GLU A 57 -7.30 8.33 -13.92
N SER A 58 -7.26 9.23 -12.93
CA SER A 58 -7.11 8.84 -11.54
C SER A 58 -8.43 8.28 -10.97
N GLU A 59 -8.36 7.09 -10.37
CA GLU A 59 -9.51 6.45 -9.71
C GLU A 59 -9.86 7.08 -8.36
N HIS A 60 -8.87 7.72 -7.71
CA HIS A 60 -9.02 8.27 -6.36
C HIS A 60 -9.22 9.79 -6.36
N TYR A 61 -8.87 10.47 -7.45
CA TYR A 61 -8.92 11.92 -7.56
C TYR A 61 -9.57 12.34 -8.88
N PRO A 62 -10.90 12.52 -8.91
CA PRO A 62 -11.61 12.93 -10.12
C PRO A 62 -11.03 14.22 -10.73
N GLY A 63 -10.68 14.18 -12.02
CA GLY A 63 -10.08 15.30 -12.75
C GLY A 63 -8.56 15.21 -12.89
N ASP A 64 -7.89 14.44 -12.03
CA ASP A 64 -6.46 14.18 -12.14
C ASP A 64 -6.15 12.94 -12.98
N LEU A 65 -4.87 12.81 -13.34
CA LEU A 65 -4.34 11.68 -14.09
C LEU A 65 -3.37 10.88 -13.22
N THR A 66 -2.95 9.73 -13.73
CA THR A 66 -1.99 8.83 -13.09
C THR A 66 -1.03 8.28 -14.12
N LEU A 67 0.25 8.57 -13.96
CA LEU A 67 1.36 7.99 -14.71
C LEU A 67 1.72 6.64 -14.09
N SER A 68 1.60 5.57 -14.85
CA SER A 68 1.95 4.21 -14.42
C SER A 68 3.17 3.74 -15.21
N ILE A 69 4.23 3.31 -14.52
CA ILE A 69 5.52 2.94 -15.13
C ILE A 69 6.05 1.62 -14.57
N LYS A 70 6.63 0.79 -15.43
CA LYS A 70 7.34 -0.43 -15.07
C LYS A 70 8.74 -0.11 -14.55
N ASP A 71 9.02 -0.52 -13.32
CA ASP A 71 10.28 -0.36 -12.63
C ASP A 71 10.77 -1.74 -12.17
N ASP A 72 11.79 -2.29 -12.84
CA ASP A 72 12.37 -3.63 -12.63
C ASP A 72 11.35 -4.73 -12.23
N ALA A 73 11.06 -4.89 -10.94
CA ALA A 73 10.13 -5.87 -10.39
C ALA A 73 8.70 -5.38 -10.07
N LYS A 74 8.40 -4.08 -10.18
CA LYS A 74 7.13 -3.46 -9.73
C LYS A 74 6.55 -2.49 -10.78
N ILE A 75 5.27 -2.16 -10.64
CA ILE A 75 4.62 -1.07 -11.40
C ILE A 75 4.38 0.08 -10.43
N GLN A 76 4.95 1.24 -10.71
CA GLN A 76 4.79 2.45 -9.89
C GLN A 76 3.72 3.35 -10.48
N HIS A 77 3.01 4.07 -9.60
CA HIS A 77 1.92 4.97 -9.99
C HIS A 77 2.12 6.34 -9.37
N TYR A 78 2.26 7.35 -10.22
CA TYR A 78 2.45 8.74 -9.84
C TYR A 78 1.20 9.54 -10.19
N ARG A 79 0.67 10.28 -9.22
CA ARG A 79 -0.47 11.17 -9.47
C ARG A 79 0.02 12.35 -10.29
N VAL A 80 -0.59 12.57 -11.45
CA VAL A 80 -0.38 13.76 -12.27
C VAL A 80 -1.53 14.71 -11.96
N LYS A 81 -1.24 15.73 -11.14
CA LYS A 81 -2.23 16.71 -10.66
C LYS A 81 -2.51 17.73 -11.75
N LEU A 82 -3.79 18.07 -11.93
CA LEU A 82 -4.21 19.17 -12.80
C LEU A 82 -4.45 20.43 -11.95
N ASP A 83 -3.63 21.46 -12.17
CA ASP A 83 -3.95 22.81 -11.69
C ASP A 83 -5.04 23.41 -12.58
N SER A 84 -6.28 23.35 -12.09
CA SER A 84 -7.46 23.85 -12.81
C SER A 84 -7.47 25.36 -13.07
N ILE A 85 -6.67 26.16 -12.33
CA ILE A 85 -6.61 27.62 -12.48
C ILE A 85 -5.59 27.99 -13.56
N ARG A 86 -4.41 27.35 -13.52
CA ARG A 86 -3.32 27.61 -14.46
C ARG A 86 -3.35 26.74 -15.71
N HIS A 87 -4.22 25.73 -15.72
CA HIS A 87 -4.30 24.69 -16.75
C HIS A 87 -2.95 24.00 -16.98
N THR A 88 -2.24 23.68 -15.89
CA THR A 88 -0.92 23.02 -15.92
C THR A 88 -0.93 21.69 -15.18
N TYR A 89 0.01 20.81 -15.50
CA TYR A 89 0.19 19.48 -14.93
C TYR A 89 1.45 19.41 -14.06
N THR A 90 1.42 18.66 -12.97
CA THR A 90 2.60 18.41 -12.12
C THR A 90 2.53 17.03 -11.45
N VAL A 91 3.68 16.44 -11.13
CA VAL A 91 3.76 15.20 -10.33
C VAL A 91 4.16 15.49 -8.88
N ASP A 92 5.02 16.48 -8.66
CA ASP A 92 5.75 16.74 -7.40
C ASP A 92 5.38 18.06 -6.69
N ASP A 93 4.56 18.92 -7.31
CA ASP A 93 4.28 20.32 -6.89
C ASP A 93 5.47 21.29 -7.01
N GLU A 94 6.55 20.90 -7.70
CA GLU A 94 7.73 21.74 -7.93
C GLU A 94 7.77 22.24 -9.37
N ILE A 95 7.61 21.33 -10.33
CA ILE A 95 7.65 21.64 -11.76
C ILE A 95 6.25 21.53 -12.37
N PHE A 96 5.85 22.54 -13.14
CA PHE A 96 4.55 22.64 -13.77
C PHE A 96 4.68 22.69 -15.28
N PHE A 97 3.94 21.85 -15.99
CA PHE A 97 3.97 21.69 -17.43
C PHE A 97 2.66 22.18 -18.05
N PRO A 98 2.68 22.92 -19.17
CA PRO A 98 1.45 23.41 -19.80
C PRO A 98 0.67 22.32 -20.54
N ASP A 99 1.31 21.19 -20.86
CA ASP A 99 0.64 20.01 -21.41
C ASP A 99 1.35 18.71 -20.96
N LEU A 100 0.66 17.58 -21.14
CA LEU A 100 1.17 16.27 -20.75
C LEU A 100 2.33 15.79 -21.63
N ARG A 101 2.48 16.29 -22.86
CA ARG A 101 3.59 15.91 -23.73
C ARG A 101 4.90 16.44 -23.16
N LEU A 102 4.93 17.69 -22.73
CA LEU A 102 6.10 18.31 -22.11
C LEU A 102 6.44 17.68 -20.75
N LEU A 103 5.42 17.25 -20.00
CA LEU A 103 5.63 16.46 -18.78
C LEU A 103 6.32 15.13 -19.11
N VAL A 104 5.85 14.41 -20.13
CA VAL A 104 6.46 13.14 -20.55
C VAL A 104 7.88 13.37 -21.08
N GLU A 105 8.10 14.35 -21.96
CA GLU A 105 9.42 14.68 -22.51
C GLU A 105 10.44 15.02 -21.41
N HIS A 106 10.01 15.74 -20.36
CA HIS A 106 10.85 16.00 -19.18
C HIS A 106 11.28 14.71 -18.50
N TYR A 107 10.32 13.83 -18.20
CA TYR A 107 10.59 12.57 -17.50
C TYR A 107 11.22 11.47 -18.37
N GLU A 108 11.24 11.64 -19.70
CA GLU A 108 12.06 10.84 -20.62
C GLU A 108 13.54 11.25 -20.58
N LEU A 109 13.83 12.53 -20.34
CA LEU A 109 15.20 13.06 -20.25
C LEU A 109 15.83 12.75 -18.89
N ASP A 110 15.12 13.04 -17.80
CA ASP A 110 15.56 12.88 -16.42
C ASP A 110 14.44 12.27 -15.57
N ALA A 111 14.78 11.35 -14.66
CA ALA A 111 13.77 10.73 -13.81
C ALA A 111 13.19 11.73 -12.80
N ASP A 112 13.98 12.71 -12.37
CA ASP A 112 13.55 13.87 -11.55
C ASP A 112 12.53 13.52 -10.44
N GLY A 113 12.87 12.50 -9.64
CA GLY A 113 12.04 12.01 -8.54
C GLY A 113 11.13 10.80 -8.84
N LEU A 114 11.02 10.39 -10.11
CA LEU A 114 10.46 9.08 -10.48
C LEU A 114 11.45 7.94 -10.20
N CYS A 115 10.93 6.73 -10.09
CA CYS A 115 11.71 5.50 -9.87
C CYS A 115 12.73 5.23 -10.99
N CYS A 116 12.37 5.56 -12.23
CA CYS A 116 13.21 5.47 -13.41
C CYS A 116 12.67 6.43 -14.47
N ARG A 117 13.49 6.69 -15.50
CA ARG A 117 13.09 7.52 -16.65
C ARG A 117 11.99 6.83 -17.45
N LEU A 118 11.17 7.63 -18.11
CA LEU A 118 10.26 7.14 -19.12
C LEU A 118 11.08 6.71 -20.34
N GLU A 119 10.99 5.44 -20.74
CA GLU A 119 11.76 4.91 -21.88
C GLU A 119 10.86 4.54 -23.06
N LYS A 120 9.68 3.98 -22.78
CA LYS A 120 8.78 3.47 -23.83
C LYS A 120 7.32 3.68 -23.47
N ALA A 121 6.59 4.40 -24.31
CA ALA A 121 5.14 4.45 -24.23
C ALA A 121 4.51 3.09 -24.59
N LEU A 122 3.61 2.58 -23.76
CA LEU A 122 2.81 1.41 -24.10
C LEU A 122 1.75 1.78 -25.16
N ASN A 123 1.74 1.11 -26.31
CA ASN A 123 0.83 1.45 -27.39
C ASN A 123 -0.57 0.84 -27.17
N ASN A 124 -1.59 1.68 -27.10
CA ASN A 124 -2.99 1.27 -27.14
C ASN A 124 -3.39 0.75 -28.54
N LYS A 125 -3.12 -0.52 -28.84
CA LYS A 125 -3.74 -1.20 -29.99
C LYS A 125 -5.04 -1.85 -29.52
N GLN A 126 -6.16 -1.22 -29.86
CA GLN A 126 -7.48 -1.84 -29.87
C GLN A 126 -7.48 -2.93 -30.97
N ASP A 127 -7.61 -4.21 -30.60
CA ASP A 127 -8.03 -5.40 -31.42
C ASP A 127 -7.58 -6.69 -30.67
N THR A 128 -8.29 -7.82 -30.53
CA THR A 128 -9.63 -8.30 -30.89
C THR A 128 -9.93 -9.58 -30.06
N VAL A 129 -11.22 -9.90 -29.95
CA VAL A 129 -11.84 -11.10 -29.36
C VAL A 129 -11.50 -12.37 -30.17
N ASP A 130 -11.08 -13.46 -29.52
CA ASP A 130 -11.67 -14.83 -29.59
C ASP A 130 -10.70 -15.98 -29.22
N SER A 131 -11.21 -16.88 -28.38
CA SER A 131 -10.91 -18.33 -28.27
C SER A 131 -9.53 -18.81 -27.82
N ILE A 132 -9.49 -19.56 -26.71
CA ILE A 132 -9.07 -20.99 -26.68
C ILE A 132 -9.86 -21.70 -25.57
N LYS A 133 -10.25 -22.93 -25.91
CA LYS A 133 -11.36 -23.73 -25.39
C LYS A 133 -11.03 -24.55 -24.14
N ILE A 134 -12.11 -24.90 -23.44
CA ILE A 134 -12.27 -26.03 -22.51
C ILE A 134 -11.99 -27.37 -23.22
N GLY A 135 -11.23 -28.27 -22.58
CA GLY A 135 -11.28 -29.72 -22.81
C GLY A 135 -9.94 -30.44 -22.69
N GLY A 136 -9.78 -31.30 -21.68
CA GLY A 136 -8.67 -32.25 -21.59
C GLY A 136 -8.54 -32.95 -20.23
N THR A 137 -9.04 -34.18 -20.15
CA THR A 137 -9.07 -35.11 -19.00
C THR A 137 -7.70 -35.60 -18.51
N VAL A 138 -7.56 -35.66 -17.18
CA VAL A 138 -6.81 -36.58 -16.29
C VAL A 138 -5.59 -37.33 -16.84
N GLN A 139 -4.43 -37.13 -16.21
CA GLN A 139 -3.56 -38.20 -15.71
C GLN A 139 -2.81 -37.77 -14.45
N GLN A 140 -2.69 -38.73 -13.53
CA GLN A 140 -2.31 -38.58 -12.13
C GLN A 140 -0.80 -38.54 -11.86
N GLN A 141 -0.48 -38.10 -10.63
CA GLN A 141 0.68 -38.42 -9.78
C GLN A 141 2.01 -37.72 -10.10
N GLN A 142 2.41 -36.80 -9.22
CA GLN A 142 3.35 -37.14 -8.15
C GLN A 142 3.37 -36.07 -7.04
N THR A 143 3.56 -36.59 -5.83
CA THR A 143 3.36 -36.03 -4.50
C THR A 143 4.50 -35.13 -4.02
N SER A 144 4.20 -34.06 -3.29
CA SER A 144 5.03 -33.46 -2.20
C SER A 144 4.30 -32.30 -1.50
N PRO A 145 4.59 -32.03 -0.22
CA PRO A 145 4.10 -32.71 0.97
C PRO A 145 2.82 -32.06 1.55
N VAL A 146 2.00 -32.88 2.21
CA VAL A 146 0.88 -32.40 3.04
C VAL A 146 1.46 -31.62 4.22
N VAL A 147 1.27 -30.30 4.25
CA VAL A 147 1.48 -29.50 5.47
C VAL A 147 0.21 -29.62 6.30
N VAL A 148 0.16 -30.65 7.14
CA VAL A 148 -0.78 -30.68 8.27
C VAL A 148 -0.32 -29.62 9.24
N ILE A 149 -1.14 -28.61 9.50
CA ILE A 149 -0.92 -27.66 10.59
C ILE A 149 -0.98 -28.48 11.88
N PRO A 150 0.10 -28.61 12.68
CA PRO A 150 0.01 -29.21 14.00
C PRO A 150 -0.80 -28.24 14.85
N SER A 151 -1.95 -28.71 15.30
CA SER A 151 -2.71 -28.06 16.36
C SER A 151 -1.80 -27.84 17.56
N GLN A 152 -1.55 -26.58 17.94
CA GLN A 152 -1.70 -26.11 19.32
C GLN A 152 -2.16 -24.64 19.27
N THR A 153 -3.37 -24.40 19.80
CA THR A 153 -3.90 -23.12 20.29
C THR A 153 -4.24 -21.97 19.32
N SER A 154 -4.83 -22.19 18.13
CA SER A 154 -5.48 -21.10 17.38
C SER A 154 -6.94 -21.40 17.01
N SER A 155 -7.82 -20.46 17.31
CA SER A 155 -9.25 -20.48 16.98
C SER A 155 -9.43 -20.63 15.47
N THR A 156 -9.64 -21.86 14.99
CA THR A 156 -9.85 -22.11 13.57
C THR A 156 -11.24 -21.64 13.17
N ILE A 157 -11.32 -20.79 12.15
CA ILE A 157 -12.56 -20.26 11.59
C ILE A 157 -12.99 -21.12 10.41
N ASP A 158 -14.25 -21.54 10.40
CA ASP A 158 -14.86 -22.19 9.24
C ASP A 158 -15.02 -21.18 8.09
N CYS A 159 -14.35 -21.42 6.97
CA CYS A 159 -14.43 -20.59 5.78
C CYS A 159 -15.86 -20.39 5.26
N ARG A 160 -16.80 -21.30 5.56
CA ARG A 160 -18.22 -21.17 5.17
C ARG A 160 -18.95 -20.05 5.93
N GLU A 161 -18.43 -19.67 7.10
CA GLU A 161 -18.99 -18.60 7.93
C GLU A 161 -18.30 -17.25 7.66
N LEU A 162 -17.28 -17.23 6.78
CA LEU A 162 -16.46 -16.08 6.47
C LEU A 162 -16.74 -15.58 5.05
N TYR A 163 -17.17 -14.33 4.94
CA TYR A 163 -17.46 -13.67 3.66
C TYR A 163 -16.40 -12.60 3.39
N LEU A 164 -15.69 -12.74 2.27
CA LEU A 164 -14.70 -11.78 1.80
C LEU A 164 -15.41 -10.65 1.04
N GLY A 165 -15.12 -9.40 1.40
CA GLY A 165 -15.66 -8.20 0.78
C GLY A 165 -14.62 -7.44 -0.03
N LYS A 166 -14.68 -6.11 0.01
CA LYS A 166 -13.80 -5.23 -0.77
C LYS A 166 -12.38 -5.21 -0.19
N LEU A 167 -11.40 -4.98 -1.06
CA LEU A 167 -10.04 -4.67 -0.67
C LEU A 167 -10.02 -3.33 0.09
N ILE A 168 -9.40 -3.31 1.27
CA ILE A 168 -9.28 -2.11 2.13
C ILE A 168 -7.83 -1.70 2.40
N GLY A 169 -6.87 -2.59 2.12
CA GLY A 169 -5.44 -2.30 2.20
C GLY A 169 -4.64 -3.28 1.34
N SER A 170 -3.52 -2.84 0.80
CA SER A 170 -2.62 -3.69 0.04
C SER A 170 -1.18 -3.31 0.41
N GLY A 171 -0.52 -4.19 1.16
CA GLY A 171 0.86 -4.04 1.60
C GLY A 171 1.82 -4.81 0.69
N GLU A 172 3.09 -4.85 1.06
CA GLU A 172 4.11 -5.58 0.29
C GLU A 172 3.88 -7.09 0.28
N PHE A 173 3.51 -7.67 1.43
CA PHE A 173 3.41 -9.12 1.60
C PHE A 173 1.97 -9.65 1.67
N ALA A 174 0.99 -8.77 1.89
CA ALA A 174 -0.40 -9.17 2.09
C ALA A 174 -1.40 -8.12 1.61
N GLU A 175 -2.59 -8.59 1.27
CA GLU A 175 -3.77 -7.80 1.04
C GLU A 175 -4.71 -7.90 2.24
N VAL A 176 -5.41 -6.82 2.55
CA VAL A 176 -6.38 -6.76 3.62
C VAL A 176 -7.73 -6.42 3.01
N TYR A 177 -8.71 -7.27 3.25
CA TYR A 177 -10.07 -7.11 2.79
C TYR A 177 -10.99 -6.83 3.99
N GLU A 178 -12.01 -6.02 3.77
CA GLU A 178 -13.17 -6.03 4.66
C GLU A 178 -13.90 -7.35 4.47
N GLY A 179 -14.43 -7.91 5.55
CA GLY A 179 -15.21 -9.13 5.49
C GLY A 179 -16.30 -9.18 6.56
N THR A 180 -17.04 -10.29 6.56
CA THR A 180 -18.06 -10.57 7.58
C THR A 180 -17.86 -11.98 8.11
N TYR A 181 -17.77 -12.12 9.43
CA TYR A 181 -17.74 -13.41 10.13
C TYR A 181 -18.90 -13.44 11.12
N ARG A 182 -19.81 -14.41 11.00
CA ARG A 182 -21.02 -14.54 11.86
C ARG A 182 -21.80 -13.21 12.02
N LYS A 183 -21.99 -12.49 10.92
CA LYS A 183 -22.66 -11.17 10.83
C LYS A 183 -21.90 -10.00 11.49
N VAL A 184 -20.67 -10.22 11.95
CA VAL A 184 -19.79 -9.17 12.49
C VAL A 184 -18.77 -8.77 11.43
N ARG A 185 -18.52 -7.46 11.29
CA ARG A 185 -17.50 -6.94 10.37
C ARG A 185 -16.10 -7.32 10.86
N VAL A 186 -15.27 -7.78 9.95
CA VAL A 186 -13.90 -8.23 10.22
C VAL A 186 -12.93 -7.68 9.18
N ALA A 187 -11.64 -7.66 9.51
CA ALA A 187 -10.57 -7.50 8.53
C ALA A 187 -9.95 -8.87 8.24
N ILE A 188 -9.73 -9.17 6.96
CA ILE A 188 -9.20 -10.44 6.49
C ILE A 188 -7.90 -10.17 5.75
N LYS A 189 -6.78 -10.54 6.36
CA LYS A 189 -5.45 -10.47 5.75
C LYS A 189 -5.21 -11.74 4.93
N VAL A 190 -4.79 -11.58 3.69
CA VAL A 190 -4.53 -12.62 2.69
C VAL A 190 -3.11 -12.44 2.18
N LEU A 191 -2.32 -13.50 2.20
CA LEU A 191 -0.95 -13.47 1.72
C LEU A 191 -0.90 -13.39 0.18
N LYS A 192 -0.04 -12.52 -0.37
CA LYS A 192 0.13 -12.36 -1.83
C LYS A 192 0.98 -13.46 -2.46
N GLU A 193 2.05 -13.87 -1.78
CA GLU A 193 3.03 -14.84 -2.29
C GLU A 193 3.29 -15.97 -1.29
N ALA A 194 3.42 -17.21 -1.79
CA ALA A 194 3.64 -18.40 -0.96
C ALA A 194 4.98 -18.39 -0.18
N THR A 195 5.98 -17.64 -0.67
CA THR A 195 7.31 -17.49 -0.07
C THR A 195 7.26 -16.86 1.33
N SER A 196 6.21 -16.10 1.65
CA SER A 196 6.02 -15.45 2.95
C SER A 196 5.14 -16.25 3.92
N ALA A 197 4.77 -17.50 3.60
CA ALA A 197 3.86 -18.30 4.43
C ALA A 197 4.40 -18.55 5.85
N ALA A 198 5.73 -18.61 6.03
CA ALA A 198 6.35 -18.75 7.35
C ALA A 198 6.15 -17.50 8.21
N LEU A 199 6.36 -16.30 7.64
CA LEU A 199 6.13 -15.03 8.33
C LEU A 199 4.65 -14.84 8.67
N PHE A 200 3.77 -15.27 7.77
CA PHE A 200 2.33 -15.19 7.97
C PHE A 200 1.84 -16.10 9.11
N ARG A 201 2.36 -17.33 9.20
CA ARG A 201 2.07 -18.22 10.33
C ARG A 201 2.62 -17.66 11.64
N HIS A 202 3.85 -17.16 11.62
CA HIS A 202 4.47 -16.53 12.78
C HIS A 202 3.64 -15.33 13.28
N GLU A 203 3.12 -14.50 12.38
CA GLU A 203 2.21 -13.40 12.74
C GLU A 203 0.95 -13.93 13.44
N ALA A 204 0.30 -14.96 12.89
CA ALA A 204 -0.87 -15.57 13.52
C ALA A 204 -0.56 -16.16 14.90
N ASP A 205 0.60 -16.81 15.06
CA ASP A 205 1.05 -17.39 16.32
C ASP A 205 1.25 -16.30 17.40
N ILE A 206 1.96 -15.22 17.06
CA ILE A 206 2.10 -14.05 17.94
C ILE A 206 0.72 -13.52 18.32
N MET A 207 -0.11 -13.20 17.32
CA MET A 207 -1.42 -12.60 17.54
C MET A 207 -2.36 -13.47 18.39
N SER A 208 -2.27 -14.80 18.26
CA SER A 208 -3.08 -15.74 19.05
C SER A 208 -2.80 -15.67 20.56
N SER A 209 -1.59 -15.23 20.95
CA SER A 209 -1.19 -15.06 22.35
C SER A 209 -1.58 -13.71 22.95
N LEU A 210 -2.02 -12.75 22.14
CA LEU A 210 -2.24 -11.37 22.56
C LEU A 210 -3.71 -11.12 22.92
N LYS A 211 -3.95 -10.57 24.11
CA LYS A 211 -5.28 -10.13 24.54
C LYS A 211 -5.21 -8.84 25.33
N HIS A 212 -5.36 -7.72 24.62
CA HIS A 212 -5.35 -6.39 25.21
C HIS A 212 -6.27 -5.43 24.46
N ARG A 213 -6.86 -4.44 25.15
CA ARG A 213 -7.83 -3.51 24.55
C ARG A 213 -7.22 -2.58 23.49
N ASN A 214 -5.93 -2.28 23.60
CA ASN A 214 -5.17 -1.43 22.68
C ASN A 214 -4.27 -2.21 21.71
N LEU A 215 -4.53 -3.51 21.53
CA LEU A 215 -3.94 -4.32 20.46
C LEU A 215 -5.08 -4.83 19.58
N VAL A 216 -4.87 -4.89 18.27
CA VAL A 216 -5.89 -5.40 17.35
C VAL A 216 -6.22 -6.85 17.70
N HIS A 217 -7.49 -7.10 17.99
CA HIS A 217 -7.96 -8.40 18.43
C HIS A 217 -7.95 -9.41 17.27
N PHE A 218 -7.23 -10.49 17.51
CA PHE A 218 -7.20 -11.67 16.65
C PHE A 218 -8.44 -12.54 16.89
N LEU A 219 -9.17 -12.84 15.82
CA LEU A 219 -10.34 -13.72 15.89
C LEU A 219 -9.96 -15.17 15.56
N GLY A 220 -9.05 -15.37 14.62
CA GLY A 220 -8.67 -16.72 14.20
C GLY A 220 -8.01 -16.79 12.83
N VAL A 221 -7.71 -18.03 12.44
CA VAL A 221 -7.22 -18.38 11.10
C VAL A 221 -8.30 -19.15 10.36
N ALA A 222 -8.49 -18.82 9.09
CA ALA A 222 -9.31 -19.62 8.16
C ALA A 222 -8.41 -20.18 7.04
N GLN A 223 -8.62 -21.43 6.64
CA GLN A 223 -7.89 -22.05 5.54
C GLN A 223 -8.88 -22.52 4.47
N LYS A 224 -8.70 -22.06 3.23
CA LYS A 224 -9.50 -22.50 2.09
C LYS A 224 -8.99 -23.84 1.52
N PRO A 225 -9.83 -24.57 0.75
CA PRO A 225 -9.44 -25.84 0.12
C PRO A 225 -8.25 -25.76 -0.84
N ASP A 226 -7.96 -24.57 -1.38
CA ASP A 226 -6.80 -24.26 -2.23
C ASP A 226 -5.52 -23.91 -1.42
N ASN A 227 -5.53 -24.15 -0.10
CA ASN A 227 -4.47 -23.85 0.86
C ASN A 227 -4.19 -22.37 1.09
N VAL A 228 -5.08 -21.46 0.66
CA VAL A 228 -4.96 -20.05 1.02
C VAL A 228 -5.33 -19.86 2.50
N ILE A 229 -4.42 -19.23 3.25
CA ILE A 229 -4.57 -18.95 4.68
C ILE A 229 -5.02 -17.50 4.87
N TYR A 230 -6.02 -17.31 5.72
CA TYR A 230 -6.58 -16.02 6.12
C TYR A 230 -6.33 -15.77 7.60
N ILE A 231 -5.78 -14.61 7.93
CA ILE A 231 -5.76 -14.09 9.30
C ILE A 231 -6.97 -13.17 9.44
N VAL A 232 -7.83 -13.46 10.41
CA VAL A 232 -9.06 -12.71 10.65
C VAL A 232 -8.92 -11.93 11.96
N THR A 233 -9.13 -10.62 11.88
CA THR A 233 -9.05 -9.70 13.03
C THR A 233 -10.31 -8.85 13.13
N GLU A 234 -10.46 -8.14 14.25
CA GLU A 234 -11.50 -7.12 14.37
C GLU A 234 -11.34 -6.05 13.27
N PHE A 235 -12.46 -5.46 12.86
CA PHE A 235 -12.48 -4.42 11.85
C PHE A 235 -12.31 -3.03 12.47
N MET A 236 -11.32 -2.27 11.99
CA MET A 236 -10.98 -0.94 12.50
C MET A 236 -11.56 0.15 11.58
N ALA A 237 -12.73 0.66 11.93
CA ALA A 237 -13.58 1.44 11.03
C ALA A 237 -13.01 2.78 10.55
N LYS A 238 -12.06 3.35 11.28
CA LYS A 238 -11.45 4.66 10.96
C LYS A 238 -10.07 4.53 10.32
N GLY A 239 -9.65 3.31 9.97
CA GLY A 239 -8.38 3.05 9.29
C GLY A 239 -7.17 3.32 10.18
N SER A 240 -6.02 3.62 9.56
CA SER A 240 -4.79 3.91 10.29
C SER A 240 -4.81 5.29 10.92
N LEU A 241 -4.10 5.42 12.06
CA LEU A 241 -3.92 6.67 12.78
C LEU A 241 -3.24 7.71 11.88
N LEU A 242 -2.26 7.32 11.06
CA LEU A 242 -1.64 8.22 10.08
C LEU A 242 -2.67 8.83 9.12
N HIS A 243 -3.53 7.99 8.52
CA HIS A 243 -4.59 8.48 7.62
C HIS A 243 -5.60 9.35 8.38
N TYR A 244 -5.97 8.94 9.60
CA TYR A 244 -6.91 9.67 10.44
C TYR A 244 -6.41 11.09 10.79
N LEU A 245 -5.15 11.21 11.19
CA LEU A 245 -4.51 12.48 11.54
C LEU A 245 -4.41 13.42 10.33
N THR A 246 -3.95 12.89 9.19
CA THR A 246 -3.68 13.67 7.97
C THR A 246 -4.95 14.15 7.27
N THR A 247 -6.03 13.37 7.30
CA THR A 247 -7.29 13.73 6.61
C THR A 247 -8.20 14.63 7.43
N ARG A 248 -8.20 14.51 8.76
CA ARG A 248 -9.10 15.30 9.61
C ARG A 248 -8.46 16.58 10.14
N GLY A 249 -7.15 16.56 10.38
CA GLY A 249 -6.39 17.73 10.81
C GLY A 249 -6.84 18.34 12.14
N ARG A 250 -6.36 19.57 12.38
CA ARG A 250 -6.47 20.30 13.66
C ARG A 250 -7.86 20.83 13.99
N SER A 251 -8.74 20.95 12.99
CA SER A 251 -10.10 21.47 13.17
C SER A 251 -11.05 20.43 13.77
N VAL A 252 -10.72 19.14 13.63
CA VAL A 252 -11.56 18.03 14.09
C VAL A 252 -10.92 17.27 15.25
N ILE A 253 -9.60 17.12 15.25
CA ILE A 253 -8.87 16.36 16.26
C ILE A 253 -8.38 17.31 17.35
N SER A 254 -8.88 17.13 18.57
CA SER A 254 -8.49 17.95 19.72
C SER A 254 -7.19 17.44 20.36
N GLN A 255 -6.56 18.27 21.20
CA GLN A 255 -5.41 17.84 21.99
C GLN A 255 -5.73 16.66 22.91
N LYS A 256 -6.96 16.58 23.42
CA LYS A 256 -7.43 15.46 24.24
C LYS A 256 -7.43 14.16 23.45
N ASP A 257 -7.85 14.20 22.18
CA ASP A 257 -7.84 13.02 21.31
C ASP A 257 -6.40 12.57 21.02
N LEU A 258 -5.48 13.51 20.77
CA LEU A 258 -4.05 13.20 20.58
C LEU A 258 -3.43 12.52 21.80
N LEU A 259 -3.73 13.03 23.00
CA LEU A 259 -3.32 12.41 24.25
C LEU A 259 -3.94 11.02 24.42
N GLY A 260 -5.21 10.86 24.06
CA GLY A 260 -5.89 9.56 24.05
C GLY A 260 -5.16 8.54 23.16
N PHE A 261 -4.82 8.91 21.92
CA PHE A 261 -4.08 8.03 21.01
C PHE A 261 -2.69 7.66 21.54
N ALA A 262 -1.98 8.61 22.14
CA ALA A 262 -0.68 8.37 22.78
C ALA A 262 -0.81 7.40 23.97
N THR A 263 -1.77 7.64 24.86
CA THR A 263 -2.03 6.77 26.02
C THR A 263 -2.41 5.36 25.59
N ASP A 264 -3.38 5.22 24.69
CA ASP A 264 -3.83 3.93 24.17
C ASP A 264 -2.68 3.11 23.57
N THR A 265 -1.88 3.74 22.71
CA THR A 265 -0.73 3.06 22.08
C THR A 265 0.34 2.69 23.10
N CYS A 266 0.60 3.53 24.10
CA CYS A 266 1.51 3.23 25.20
C CYS A 266 1.05 2.02 26.02
N GLU A 267 -0.24 1.96 26.41
CA GLU A 267 -0.81 0.81 27.13
C GLU A 267 -0.64 -0.50 26.33
N GLY A 268 -0.85 -0.45 25.02
CA GLY A 268 -0.60 -1.59 24.12
C GLY A 268 0.86 -2.04 24.10
N LEU A 269 1.82 -1.10 24.04
CA LEU A 269 3.25 -1.41 24.05
C LEU A 269 3.73 -1.92 25.41
N THR A 270 3.21 -1.38 26.51
CA THR A 270 3.49 -1.90 27.86
C THR A 270 3.06 -3.36 27.98
N TYR A 271 1.88 -3.71 27.48
CA TYR A 271 1.44 -5.10 27.45
C TYR A 271 2.39 -6.00 26.64
N LEU A 272 2.90 -5.53 25.49
CA LEU A 272 3.88 -6.30 24.71
C LEU A 272 5.20 -6.51 25.48
N GLU A 273 5.69 -5.47 26.17
CA GLU A 273 6.89 -5.56 27.00
C GLU A 273 6.74 -6.59 28.13
N GLU A 274 5.60 -6.58 28.83
CA GLU A 274 5.26 -7.55 29.89
C GLU A 274 5.19 -8.99 29.38
N ASN A 275 4.78 -9.17 28.12
CA ASN A 275 4.74 -10.48 27.45
C ASN A 275 6.04 -10.83 26.71
N HIS A 276 7.10 -10.03 26.91
CA HIS A 276 8.41 -10.21 26.28
C HIS A 276 8.37 -10.22 24.75
N ILE A 277 7.49 -9.41 24.15
CA ILE A 277 7.34 -9.27 22.70
C ILE A 277 7.86 -7.90 22.28
N VAL A 278 8.70 -7.89 21.23
CA VAL A 278 9.17 -6.66 20.57
C VAL A 278 8.46 -6.55 19.23
N HIS A 279 7.81 -5.40 18.99
CA HIS A 279 7.01 -5.12 17.81
C HIS A 279 7.83 -4.85 16.56
N ARG A 280 8.92 -4.06 16.67
CA ARG A 280 9.90 -3.72 15.60
C ARG A 280 9.41 -2.81 14.47
N ASP A 281 8.11 -2.58 14.33
CA ASP A 281 7.55 -1.64 13.34
C ASP A 281 6.48 -0.73 13.95
N VAL A 282 6.80 -0.07 15.06
CA VAL A 282 5.90 0.90 15.70
C VAL A 282 5.92 2.21 14.91
N ALA A 283 4.79 2.58 14.31
CA ALA A 283 4.59 3.81 13.55
C ALA A 283 3.08 4.15 13.45
N ALA A 284 2.72 5.39 13.13
CA ALA A 284 1.31 5.78 13.02
C ALA A 284 0.55 5.05 11.90
N SER A 285 1.25 4.51 10.90
CA SER A 285 0.65 3.65 9.86
C SER A 285 0.19 2.30 10.39
N ASN A 286 0.79 1.83 11.48
CA ASN A 286 0.55 0.51 12.09
C ASN A 286 -0.26 0.63 13.40
N VAL A 287 -0.83 1.79 13.66
CA VAL A 287 -1.86 1.99 14.68
C VAL A 287 -3.19 2.18 13.97
N LEU A 288 -4.21 1.46 14.36
CA LEU A 288 -5.55 1.53 13.77
C LEU A 288 -6.56 2.13 14.75
N ILE A 289 -7.57 2.82 14.22
CA ILE A 289 -8.58 3.52 15.02
C ILE A 289 -9.93 2.81 14.93
N ALA A 290 -10.45 2.40 16.08
CA ALA A 290 -11.75 1.76 16.22
C ALA A 290 -12.90 2.79 16.08
N ASP A 291 -14.13 2.30 15.94
CA ASP A 291 -15.30 3.18 15.76
C ASP A 291 -15.52 4.13 16.95
N ASP A 292 -15.18 3.69 18.16
CA ASP A 292 -15.25 4.46 19.40
C ASP A 292 -14.04 5.41 19.63
N ASN A 293 -13.17 5.58 18.63
CA ASN A 293 -11.90 6.31 18.70
C ASN A 293 -10.79 5.66 19.56
N THR A 294 -10.94 4.42 20.01
CA THR A 294 -9.84 3.71 20.67
C THR A 294 -8.71 3.44 19.66
N ALA A 295 -7.47 3.78 20.01
CA ALA A 295 -6.30 3.43 19.22
C ALA A 295 -5.80 2.03 19.57
N LYS A 296 -5.45 1.23 18.55
CA LYS A 296 -4.92 -0.12 18.73
C LYS A 296 -3.70 -0.37 17.86
N VAL A 297 -2.64 -0.92 18.44
CA VAL A 297 -1.44 -1.34 17.71
C VAL A 297 -1.76 -2.58 16.86
N ALA A 298 -1.25 -2.59 15.64
CA ALA A 298 -1.50 -3.59 14.61
C ALA A 298 -0.20 -3.97 13.86
N ASP A 299 -0.30 -4.96 12.98
CA ASP A 299 0.77 -5.47 12.10
C ASP A 299 1.96 -6.09 12.85
N PHE A 300 1.74 -7.32 13.33
CA PHE A 300 2.72 -8.09 14.09
C PHE A 300 3.65 -8.93 13.20
N GLY A 301 3.68 -8.67 11.88
CA GLY A 301 4.45 -9.46 10.91
C GLY A 301 5.96 -9.47 11.16
N LEU A 302 6.49 -8.46 11.86
CA LEU A 302 7.90 -8.38 12.26
C LEU A 302 8.13 -8.64 13.76
N ALA A 303 7.06 -8.84 14.54
CA ALA A 303 7.15 -8.98 15.98
C ALA A 303 7.90 -10.27 16.38
N LYS A 304 8.58 -10.25 17.52
CA LYS A 304 9.33 -11.42 18.01
C LYS A 304 9.33 -11.49 19.53
N PHE A 305 9.26 -12.71 20.06
CA PHE A 305 9.58 -12.99 21.46
C PHE A 305 11.06 -12.72 21.76
N VAL A 306 11.34 -12.14 22.91
CA VAL A 306 12.68 -11.94 23.46
C VAL A 306 12.97 -13.08 24.43
N GLU A 307 14.06 -13.81 24.20
CA GLU A 307 14.50 -14.83 25.14
C GLU A 307 15.04 -14.19 26.42
N THR A 308 14.49 -14.56 27.57
CA THR A 308 14.83 -14.03 28.90
C THR A 308 16.25 -14.43 29.38
N THR A 309 16.98 -15.27 28.64
CA THR A 309 18.24 -15.88 29.09
C THR A 309 19.49 -15.00 28.99
N GLY A 310 19.34 -13.70 28.72
CA GLY A 310 20.46 -12.74 28.73
C GLY A 310 21.51 -12.96 27.63
N LYS A 311 21.30 -13.95 26.75
CA LYS A 311 22.05 -14.07 25.50
C LYS A 311 21.33 -13.23 24.45
N GLU A 312 21.77 -11.99 24.31
CA GLU A 312 21.42 -11.09 23.20
C GLU A 312 22.02 -11.64 21.89
N ASN A 313 21.59 -12.83 21.48
CA ASN A 313 21.99 -13.40 20.22
C ASN A 313 21.18 -12.70 19.13
N GLY A 314 21.84 -11.80 18.39
CA GLY A 314 21.41 -11.48 17.04
C GLY A 314 21.07 -12.80 16.32
N ASN A 315 19.99 -12.79 15.54
CA ASN A 315 19.39 -13.93 14.84
C ASN A 315 20.40 -14.84 14.12
N LYS A 316 21.16 -15.70 14.79
CA LYS A 316 22.09 -16.65 14.14
C LYS A 316 21.46 -18.02 14.05
N ASP A 317 21.56 -18.68 12.91
CA ASP A 317 21.22 -20.09 12.76
C ASP A 317 22.22 -20.98 13.49
N SER A 318 21.94 -22.28 13.52
CA SER A 318 22.81 -23.33 14.07
C SER A 318 24.23 -23.34 13.46
N ASN A 319 24.43 -22.63 12.34
CA ASN A 319 25.68 -22.50 11.60
C ASN A 319 26.32 -21.11 11.76
N GLY A 320 25.74 -20.21 12.57
CA GLY A 320 26.25 -18.86 12.82
C GLY A 320 25.83 -17.79 11.80
N ASN A 321 25.00 -18.12 10.81
CA ASN A 321 24.53 -17.20 9.77
C ASN A 321 23.30 -16.41 10.23
N MET A 322 23.16 -15.17 9.78
CA MET A 322 21.97 -14.36 10.07
C MET A 322 20.69 -15.00 9.48
N ILE A 323 19.77 -15.42 10.34
CA ILE A 323 18.41 -15.85 9.97
C ILE A 323 17.62 -14.61 9.54
N ILE A 324 17.47 -14.47 8.22
CA ILE A 324 16.37 -13.83 7.47
C ILE A 324 16.17 -12.31 7.67
N ALA A 325 16.88 -11.65 8.58
CA ALA A 325 16.75 -10.20 8.80
C ALA A 325 17.40 -9.32 7.71
N GLU A 326 18.14 -9.87 6.76
CA GLU A 326 18.94 -9.08 5.80
C GLU A 326 18.16 -8.52 4.60
N LYS A 327 16.91 -8.96 4.34
CA LYS A 327 16.15 -8.50 3.17
C LYS A 327 14.90 -7.66 3.46
N ILE A 328 14.51 -7.49 4.73
CA ILE A 328 13.36 -6.65 5.06
C ILE A 328 13.85 -5.21 5.22
N LYS A 329 13.45 -4.33 4.30
CA LYS A 329 13.76 -2.90 4.34
C LYS A 329 13.24 -2.32 5.66
N CYS A 330 14.14 -1.99 6.58
CA CYS A 330 13.74 -1.41 7.86
C CYS A 330 13.29 0.05 7.68
N ARG A 331 12.35 0.49 8.52
CA ARG A 331 11.78 1.84 8.46
C ARG A 331 12.74 2.87 9.10
N THR A 332 13.78 3.28 8.36
CA THR A 332 14.93 4.05 8.88
C THR A 332 14.57 5.22 9.80
N LYS A 333 13.54 6.02 9.48
CA LYS A 333 13.14 7.18 10.30
C LYS A 333 12.54 6.80 11.67
N TRP A 334 12.07 5.57 11.86
CA TRP A 334 11.51 5.09 13.12
C TRP A 334 12.45 4.13 13.84
N THR A 335 13.43 3.55 13.15
CA THR A 335 14.36 2.58 13.72
C THR A 335 15.39 3.24 14.64
N ALA A 336 15.57 2.68 15.85
CA ALA A 336 16.59 3.11 16.80
C ALA A 336 18.02 2.92 16.26
N PRO A 337 19.01 3.73 16.67
CA PRO A 337 20.39 3.63 16.19
C PRO A 337 21.01 2.23 16.37
N GLU A 338 20.82 1.59 17.52
CA GLU A 338 21.33 0.24 17.81
C GLU A 338 20.66 -0.84 16.94
N ALA A 339 19.40 -0.62 16.56
CA ALA A 339 18.67 -1.51 15.66
C ALA A 339 19.07 -1.29 14.19
N LEU A 340 19.46 -0.07 13.81
CA LEU A 340 20.03 0.22 12.49
C LEU A 340 21.42 -0.41 12.32
N GLU A 341 22.31 -0.15 13.27
CA GLU A 341 23.73 -0.52 13.23
C GLU A 341 23.95 -2.01 13.49
N SER A 342 23.36 -2.54 14.57
CA SER A 342 23.65 -3.89 15.06
C SER A 342 22.49 -4.87 14.89
N LYS A 343 21.38 -4.46 14.24
CA LYS A 343 20.14 -5.27 14.11
C LYS A 343 19.61 -5.79 15.45
N ARG A 344 19.87 -5.03 16.52
CA ARG A 344 19.52 -5.39 17.89
C ARG A 344 18.20 -4.74 18.28
N TYR A 345 17.13 -5.52 18.20
CA TYR A 345 15.77 -5.07 18.51
C TYR A 345 15.40 -5.48 19.94
N THR A 346 14.93 -4.52 20.73
CA THR A 346 14.52 -4.67 22.13
C THR A 346 13.28 -3.82 22.40
N HIS A 347 12.68 -3.96 23.60
CA HIS A 347 11.62 -3.05 24.03
C HIS A 347 12.10 -1.58 24.05
N LYS A 348 13.41 -1.32 24.24
CA LYS A 348 13.97 0.04 24.17
C LYS A 348 14.00 0.59 22.74
N SER A 349 14.24 -0.26 21.73
CA SER A 349 14.14 0.19 20.33
C SER A 349 12.68 0.45 19.92
N ASP A 350 11.71 -0.28 20.49
CA ASP A 350 10.29 0.05 20.33
C ASP A 350 9.94 1.38 21.02
N MET A 351 10.54 1.68 22.18
CA MET A 351 10.35 2.97 22.85
C MET A 351 10.94 4.15 22.07
N TRP A 352 12.05 3.97 21.35
CA TRP A 352 12.54 4.95 20.37
C TRP A 352 11.49 5.20 19.29
N SER A 353 10.99 4.11 18.70
CA SER A 353 9.96 4.16 17.65
C SER A 353 8.68 4.83 18.15
N TYR A 354 8.28 4.57 19.40
CA TYR A 354 7.17 5.25 20.09
C TYR A 354 7.42 6.76 20.23
N GLY A 355 8.65 7.19 20.48
CA GLY A 355 9.01 8.61 20.47
C GLY A 355 8.76 9.28 19.12
N ILE A 356 9.05 8.59 18.02
CA ILE A 356 8.74 9.06 16.67
C ILE A 356 7.22 9.03 16.41
N LEU A 357 6.50 8.00 16.87
CA LEU A 357 5.04 7.95 16.82
C LEU A 357 4.40 9.11 17.57
N LEU A 358 4.89 9.48 18.77
CA LEU A 358 4.43 10.68 19.48
C LEU A 358 4.63 11.93 18.62
N TRP A 359 5.78 12.07 17.96
CA TRP A 359 6.00 13.17 17.04
C TRP A 359 5.00 13.17 15.87
N GLU A 360 4.69 12.01 15.29
CA GLU A 360 3.64 11.89 14.25
C GLU A 360 2.27 12.33 14.78
N ILE A 361 1.89 11.88 15.98
CA ILE A 361 0.62 12.22 16.63
C ILE A 361 0.50 13.74 16.80
N PHE A 362 1.46 14.37 17.46
CA PHE A 362 1.41 15.80 17.78
C PHE A 362 1.70 16.71 16.58
N SER A 363 2.29 16.18 15.51
CA SER A 363 2.47 16.89 14.24
C SER A 363 1.27 16.75 13.28
N TYR A 364 0.26 15.95 13.64
CA TYR A 364 -0.90 15.59 12.81
C TYR A 364 -0.50 14.81 11.55
N GLY A 365 0.36 13.80 11.73
CA GLY A 365 0.76 12.86 10.69
C GLY A 365 1.74 13.41 9.66
N ARG A 366 2.55 14.42 10.02
CA ARG A 366 3.64 14.86 9.15
C ARG A 366 4.68 13.75 9.01
N CYS A 367 5.48 13.80 7.94
CA CYS A 367 6.61 12.90 7.79
C CYS A 367 7.74 13.28 8.78
N PRO A 368 8.26 12.34 9.59
CA PRO A 368 9.41 12.60 10.44
C PRO A 368 10.63 13.06 9.64
N TYR A 369 11.48 13.88 10.26
CA TYR A 369 12.69 14.44 9.62
C TYR A 369 12.40 15.11 8.26
N PRO A 370 11.64 16.22 8.23
CA PRO A 370 11.16 16.82 6.99
C PRO A 370 12.26 17.47 6.11
N ARG A 371 13.52 17.44 6.56
CA ARG A 371 14.67 18.07 5.89
C ARG A 371 15.85 17.11 5.71
N ILE A 372 15.60 15.80 5.87
CA ILE A 372 16.58 14.73 5.67
C ILE A 372 16.10 13.83 4.55
#